data_AF-A0A951ELZ4-F1
#
_entry.id   AF-A0A951ELZ4-F1
#
_cell.length_a   1.000
_cell.length_b   1.000
_cell.length_c   1.000
_cell.angle_alpha   90.00
_cell.angle_beta   90.00
_cell.angle_gamma   90.00
#
_symmetry.space_group_name_H-M   'P 1'
#
loop_
_entity.id
_entity.type
_entity.pdbx_description
1 polymer ?
#
loop_
_entity_poly.entity_id
_entity_poly.type
_entity_poly.pdbx_seq_one_letter_code
_entity_poly.pdbx_strand_id
1 'polypeptide(L)'
;MNTPVSNLNAEGVRPADHPAVRTGRIGVLLLNLGTPDATDYWSMRRYLKEFLSDRRVIEVPRLVWWPLLNLVILTTRPGRKGKDYASIWNKERNEGPLKTITRAQAEKLAAWIA
;
A
#
# COMPACT_ATOMS: atom_id res chain seq x y z
N MET A 1 20.24 -18.17 23.81
CA MET A 1 18.99 -18.26 24.58
C MET A 1 17.86 -18.08 23.56
N ASN A 2 17.52 -19.16 22.85
CA ASN A 2 16.57 -19.14 21.75
C ASN A 2 15.29 -19.81 22.25
N THR A 3 14.30 -19.01 22.64
CA THR A 3 12.98 -19.53 23.00
C THR A 3 12.28 -20.02 21.72
N PRO A 4 11.89 -21.30 21.63
CA PRO A 4 11.11 -21.77 20.50
C PRO A 4 9.70 -21.16 20.59
N VAL A 5 9.29 -20.43 19.55
CA VAL A 5 7.91 -20.03 19.30
C VAL A 5 7.08 -21.31 19.09
N SER A 6 6.62 -21.89 20.19
CA SER A 6 6.03 -23.23 20.23
C SER A 6 4.55 -23.24 20.57
N ASN A 7 3.82 -22.12 20.36
CA ASN A 7 2.35 -22.12 20.41
C ASN A 7 1.77 -20.93 19.62
N LEU A 8 1.49 -21.13 18.33
CA LEU A 8 0.56 -20.30 17.56
C LEU A 8 -0.82 -20.96 17.53
N ASN A 9 -1.36 -21.33 18.70
CA ASN A 9 -2.79 -21.59 18.80
C ASN A 9 -3.47 -20.22 18.85
N ALA A 10 -3.57 -19.59 17.68
CA ALA A 10 -4.34 -18.38 17.44
C ALA A 10 -5.84 -18.73 17.49
N GLU A 11 -6.33 -19.14 18.65
CA GLU A 11 -7.75 -19.06 18.96
C GLU A 11 -8.08 -17.59 19.29
N GLY A 12 -7.88 -16.71 18.30
CA GLY A 12 -8.45 -15.38 18.36
C GLY A 12 -9.97 -15.51 18.49
N VAL A 13 -10.60 -14.67 19.31
CA VAL A 13 -12.05 -14.64 19.49
C VAL A 13 -12.69 -14.46 18.11
N ARG A 14 -13.37 -15.51 17.61
CA ARG A 14 -14.10 -15.47 16.35
C ARG A 14 -15.51 -14.94 16.62
N PRO A 15 -16.05 -14.03 15.78
CA PRO A 15 -17.46 -13.67 15.85
C PRO A 15 -18.36 -14.90 15.73
N ALA A 16 -19.54 -14.86 16.34
CA ALA A 16 -20.50 -15.99 16.33
C ALA A 16 -20.86 -16.45 14.90
N ASP A 17 -20.87 -15.52 13.95
CA ASP A 17 -21.20 -15.78 12.54
C ASP A 17 -19.97 -16.04 11.66
N HIS A 18 -18.82 -16.40 12.25
CA HIS A 18 -17.61 -16.66 11.46
C HIS A 18 -17.75 -17.97 10.67
N PRO A 19 -17.63 -17.94 9.33
CA PRO A 19 -17.79 -19.14 8.52
C PRO A 19 -16.70 -20.18 8.81
N ALA A 20 -17.01 -21.46 8.61
CA ALA A 20 -16.01 -22.51 8.70
C ALA A 20 -14.97 -22.33 7.58
N VAL A 21 -13.72 -22.01 7.95
CA VAL A 21 -12.60 -21.86 7.03
C VAL A 21 -11.64 -23.03 7.19
N ARG A 22 -11.05 -23.49 6.08
CA ARG A 22 -10.01 -24.54 6.11
C ARG A 22 -8.77 -23.99 6.83
N THR A 23 -8.40 -24.63 7.93
CA THR A 23 -7.18 -24.32 8.71
C THR A 23 -6.00 -25.18 8.22
N GLY A 24 -4.77 -24.75 8.50
CA GLY A 24 -3.56 -25.55 8.22
C GLY A 24 -2.62 -25.00 7.13
N ARG A 25 -2.93 -23.86 6.52
CA ARG A 25 -1.97 -23.09 5.71
C ARG A 25 -1.78 -21.69 6.31
N ILE A 26 -0.54 -21.21 6.29
CA ILE A 26 -0.21 -19.85 6.74
C ILE A 26 -0.48 -18.89 5.58
N GLY A 27 -1.40 -17.94 5.78
CA GLY A 27 -1.59 -16.80 4.88
C GLY A 27 -0.85 -15.59 5.42
N VAL A 28 0.04 -15.00 4.63
CA VAL A 28 0.72 -13.75 4.97
C VAL A 28 0.24 -12.62 4.07
N LEU A 29 -0.21 -11.52 4.67
CA LEU A 29 -0.66 -10.32 3.96
C LEU A 29 0.36 -9.19 4.15
N LEU A 30 1.08 -8.84 3.08
CA LEU A 30 1.99 -7.69 3.07
C LEU A 30 1.23 -6.44 2.61
N LEU A 31 1.08 -5.47 3.52
CA LEU A 31 0.36 -4.22 3.26
C LEU A 31 1.31 -3.03 3.19
N ASN A 32 1.04 -2.12 2.27
CA ASN A 32 1.73 -0.84 2.15
C ASN A 32 0.77 0.23 1.60
N LEU A 33 1.16 1.50 1.67
CA LEU A 33 0.44 2.65 1.13
C LEU A 33 0.31 2.63 -0.40
N GLY A 34 1.16 1.84 -1.06
CA GLY A 34 1.16 1.70 -2.51
C GLY A 34 2.05 2.73 -3.22
N THR A 35 1.94 2.76 -4.54
CA THR A 35 2.69 3.62 -5.45
C THR A 35 1.78 3.97 -6.62
N PRO A 36 1.97 5.11 -7.31
CA PRO A 36 1.29 5.37 -8.57
C PRO A 36 1.52 4.26 -9.60
N ASP A 37 0.53 3.99 -10.45
CA ASP A 37 0.60 2.96 -11.50
C ASP A 37 1.57 3.33 -12.63
N ALA A 38 1.77 4.63 -12.86
CA ALA A 38 2.69 5.18 -13.84
C ALA A 38 3.11 6.60 -13.44
N THR A 39 4.07 7.16 -14.17
CA THR A 39 4.66 8.48 -13.90
C THR A 39 3.95 9.63 -14.61
N ASP A 40 2.93 9.33 -15.41
CA ASP A 40 2.12 10.31 -16.11
C ASP A 40 1.20 11.09 -15.15
N TYR A 41 0.73 12.25 -15.62
CA TYR A 41 -0.07 13.17 -14.81
C TYR A 41 -1.33 12.50 -14.21
N TRP A 42 -2.05 11.68 -14.97
CA TRP A 42 -3.32 11.11 -14.52
C TRP A 42 -3.12 10.02 -13.48
N SER A 43 -2.13 9.14 -13.68
CA SER A 43 -1.76 8.11 -12.71
C SER A 43 -1.29 8.74 -11.39
N MET A 44 -0.44 9.76 -11.48
CA MET A 44 0.01 10.53 -10.31
C MET A 44 -1.14 11.26 -9.61
N ARG A 45 -2.06 11.86 -10.37
CA ARG A 45 -3.22 12.58 -9.82
C ARG A 45 -4.17 11.63 -9.09
N ARG A 46 -4.44 10.44 -9.65
CA ARG A 46 -5.27 9.41 -9.01
C ARG A 46 -4.67 8.99 -7.67
N TYR A 47 -3.39 8.60 -7.68
CA TYR A 47 -2.68 8.18 -6.47
C TYR A 47 -2.66 9.28 -5.39
N LEU A 48 -2.30 10.51 -5.76
CA LEU A 48 -2.27 11.64 -4.81
C LEU A 48 -3.66 11.96 -4.26
N LYS A 49 -4.71 11.84 -5.07
CA LYS A 49 -6.08 12.07 -4.63
C LYS A 49 -6.50 11.04 -3.58
N GLU A 50 -6.23 9.76 -3.81
CA GLU A 50 -6.55 8.69 -2.85
C GLU A 50 -5.79 8.89 -1.54
N PHE A 51 -4.47 9.09 -1.62
CA PHE A 51 -3.63 9.26 -0.44
C PHE A 51 -3.97 10.51 0.38
N LEU A 52 -4.18 11.66 -0.28
CA LEU A 52 -4.43 12.93 0.41
C LEU A 52 -5.91 13.16 0.76
N SER A 53 -6.83 12.30 0.31
CA SER A 53 -8.23 12.33 0.74
C SER A 53 -8.45 11.56 2.04
N ASP A 54 -7.49 10.74 2.48
CA ASP A 54 -7.60 9.96 3.70
C ASP A 54 -7.52 10.87 4.95
N ARG A 55 -8.53 10.75 5.81
CA ARG A 55 -8.63 11.48 7.09
C ARG A 55 -7.58 11.03 8.10
N ARG A 56 -7.01 9.84 7.92
CA ARG A 56 -5.91 9.33 8.75
C ARG A 56 -4.57 9.96 8.38
N VAL A 57 -4.46 10.55 7.19
CA VAL A 57 -3.27 11.24 6.70
C VAL A 57 -3.39 12.75 6.90
N ILE A 58 -4.59 13.31 6.69
CA ILE A 58 -4.84 14.75 6.81
C ILE A 58 -5.93 15.02 7.85
N GLU A 59 -5.59 15.79 8.88
CA GLU A 59 -6.46 16.11 10.01
C GLU A 59 -7.24 17.45 9.84
N VAL A 60 -7.02 18.16 8.72
CA VAL A 60 -7.66 19.45 8.43
C VAL A 60 -9.17 19.30 8.16
N PRO A 61 -10.03 20.25 8.58
CA PRO A 61 -11.47 20.21 8.28
C PRO A 61 -11.77 20.00 6.80
N ARG A 62 -12.68 19.05 6.50
CA ARG A 62 -12.99 18.60 5.12
C ARG A 62 -13.40 19.74 4.19
N LEU A 63 -14.15 20.72 4.71
CA LEU A 63 -14.64 21.85 3.92
C LEU A 63 -13.51 22.75 3.43
N VAL A 64 -12.43 22.88 4.22
CA VAL A 64 -11.25 23.67 3.85
C VAL A 64 -10.29 22.84 3.02
N TRP A 65 -10.11 21.57 3.37
CA TRP A 65 -9.17 20.69 2.69
C TRP A 65 -9.62 20.33 1.27
N TRP A 66 -10.92 20.08 1.06
CA TRP A 66 -11.44 19.67 -0.24
C TRP A 66 -11.13 20.67 -1.38
N PRO A 67 -11.39 21.99 -1.25
CA PRO A 67 -11.05 22.94 -2.30
C PRO A 67 -9.53 23.07 -2.47
N LEU A 68 -8.75 23.07 -1.39
CA LEU A 68 -7.28 23.11 -1.46
C LEU A 68 -6.71 21.91 -2.22
N LEU A 69 -7.21 20.71 -1.90
CA LEU A 69 -6.81 19.46 -2.54
C LEU A 69 -7.15 19.50 -4.04
N ASN A 70 -8.41 19.79 -4.40
CA ASN A 70 -8.87 19.64 -5.77
C ASN A 70 -8.45 20.78 -6.70
N LEU A 71 -8.30 22.01 -6.18
CA LEU A 71 -8.01 23.20 -7.01
C LEU A 71 -6.52 23.51 -7.09
N VAL A 72 -5.76 23.30 -6.02
CA VAL A 72 -4.33 23.69 -5.96
C VAL A 72 -3.41 22.48 -6.01
N ILE A 73 -3.63 21.50 -5.14
CA ILE A 73 -2.69 20.38 -4.99
C ILE A 73 -2.77 19.43 -6.19
N LEU A 74 -3.97 18.98 -6.55
CA LEU A 74 -4.17 18.01 -7.64
C LEU A 74 -4.01 18.60 -9.04
N THR A 75 -3.83 19.91 -9.18
CA THR A 75 -3.55 20.59 -10.46
C THR A 75 -2.05 20.79 -10.67
N THR A 76 -1.31 21.15 -9.61
CA THR A 76 0.11 21.52 -9.72
C THR A 76 1.08 20.38 -9.37
N ARG A 77 0.75 19.60 -8.34
CA ARG A 77 1.66 18.62 -7.74
C ARG A 77 1.90 17.35 -8.57
N PRO A 78 0.93 16.79 -9.31
CA PRO A 78 1.13 15.52 -10.03
C PRO A 78 2.26 15.58 -11.04
N GLY A 79 2.37 16.67 -11.83
CA GLY A 79 3.43 16.80 -12.84
C GLY A 79 4.82 16.86 -12.23
N ARG A 80 5.01 17.61 -11.14
CA ARG A 80 6.29 17.67 -10.42
C ARG A 80 6.66 16.31 -9.82
N LYS A 81 5.70 15.63 -9.21
CA LYS A 81 5.94 14.31 -8.60
C LYS A 81 6.10 13.19 -9.61
N GLY A 82 5.46 13.26 -10.77
CA GLY A 82 5.72 12.32 -11.87
C GLY A 82 7.17 12.30 -12.29
N LYS A 83 7.83 13.47 -12.38
CA LYS A 83 9.27 13.58 -12.68
C LYS A 83 10.15 12.96 -11.60
N ASP A 84 9.84 13.22 -10.32
CA ASP A 84 10.55 12.62 -9.20
C ASP A 84 10.43 11.08 -9.21
N TYR A 85 9.23 10.55 -9.49
CA TYR A 85 9.04 9.10 -9.62
C TYR A 85 9.72 8.51 -10.86
N ALA A 86 9.76 9.25 -11.96
CA ALA A 86 10.41 8.81 -13.20
C ALA A 86 11.93 8.62 -13.05
N SER A 87 12.59 9.38 -12.17
CA SER A 87 14.04 9.24 -11.94
C SER A 87 14.41 7.93 -11.22
N ILE A 88 13.49 7.37 -10.45
CA ILE A 88 13.68 6.12 -9.67
C ILE A 88 12.80 4.97 -10.16
N TRP A 89 12.20 5.10 -11.34
CA TRP A 89 11.25 4.12 -11.87
C TRP A 89 11.96 2.84 -12.31
N ASN A 90 11.41 1.67 -11.95
CA ASN A 90 11.89 0.42 -12.49
C ASN A 90 11.35 0.26 -13.92
N LYS A 91 12.21 0.49 -14.92
CA LYS A 91 11.86 0.39 -16.34
C LYS A 91 11.72 -1.05 -16.84
N GLU A 92 12.41 -2.01 -16.23
CA GLU A 92 12.35 -3.42 -16.63
C GLU A 92 10.99 -4.02 -16.31
N ARG A 93 10.44 -3.70 -15.13
CA ARG A 93 9.14 -4.21 -14.67
C ARG A 93 7.99 -3.23 -14.87
N ASN A 94 8.29 -1.99 -15.30
CA ASN A 94 7.35 -0.88 -15.39
C ASN A 94 6.57 -0.64 -14.09
N GLU A 95 7.28 -0.51 -12.98
CA GLU A 95 6.69 -0.35 -11.64
C GLU A 95 7.43 0.69 -10.81
N GLY A 96 6.70 1.28 -9.86
CA GLY A 96 7.31 2.09 -8.82
C GLY A 96 8.18 1.23 -7.89
N PRO A 97 9.26 1.80 -7.31
CA PRO A 97 10.25 1.04 -6.55
C PRO A 97 9.65 0.28 -5.36
N LEU A 98 8.67 0.85 -4.69
CA LEU A 98 7.99 0.21 -3.56
C LEU A 98 7.27 -1.08 -3.97
N LYS A 99 6.60 -1.07 -5.13
CA LYS A 99 5.90 -2.24 -5.66
C LYS A 99 6.89 -3.32 -6.09
N THR A 100 7.97 -2.94 -6.77
CA THR A 100 9.05 -3.85 -7.14
C THR A 100 9.63 -4.56 -5.91
N ILE A 101 9.99 -3.81 -4.87
CA ILE A 101 10.60 -4.36 -3.66
C ILE A 101 9.60 -5.22 -2.89
N THR A 102 8.37 -4.74 -2.70
CA THR A 102 7.33 -5.49 -1.97
C THR A 102 7.00 -6.80 -2.67
N ARG A 103 6.95 -6.81 -4.01
CA ARG A 103 6.74 -8.02 -4.80
C ARG A 103 7.89 -9.01 -4.62
N ALA A 104 9.14 -8.55 -4.70
CA ALA A 104 10.31 -9.41 -4.47
C ALA A 104 10.34 -9.98 -3.05
N GLN A 105 9.94 -9.20 -2.05
CA GLN A 105 9.79 -9.67 -0.66
C GLN A 105 8.69 -10.73 -0.55
N ALA A 106 7.54 -10.51 -1.18
CA ALA A 106 6.43 -11.46 -1.20
C ALA A 106 6.83 -12.81 -1.84
N GLU A 107 7.52 -12.76 -2.99
CA GLU A 107 8.02 -13.94 -3.70
C GLU A 107 9.01 -14.74 -2.83
N LYS A 108 9.98 -14.06 -2.19
CA LYS A 108 10.96 -14.71 -1.29
C LYS A 108 10.30 -15.30 -0.05
N LEU A 109 9.34 -14.58 0.54
CA LEU A 109 8.63 -15.03 1.72
C LEU A 109 7.75 -16.24 1.40
N ALA A 110 7.06 -16.24 0.27
CA ALA A 110 6.27 -17.37 -0.20
C ALA A 110 7.15 -18.61 -0.40
N ALA A 111 8.33 -18.46 -1.00
CA ALA A 111 9.29 -19.55 -1.17
C ALA A 111 9.88 -20.06 0.16
N TRP A 112 9.96 -19.21 1.19
CA TRP A 112 10.49 -19.60 2.50
C TRP A 112 9.46 -20.32 3.39
N ILE A 113 8.17 -20.01 3.23
CA ILE A 113 7.06 -20.59 4.01
C ILE A 113 6.44 -21.82 3.34
N ALA A 114 6.65 -21.99 2.03
CA ALA A 114 6.24 -23.18 1.27
C ALA A 114 7.02 -24.43 1.69
#